data_AF-A0A938FQY0-F1
#
_entry.id   AF-A0A938FQY0-F1
#
_cell.length_a   1.000
_cell.length_b   1.000
_cell.length_c   1.000
_cell.angle_alpha   90.00
_cell.angle_beta   90.00
_cell.angle_gamma   90.00
#
_symmetry.space_group_name_H-M   'P 1'
#
loop_
_entity.id
_entity.type
_entity.pdbx_description
1 polymer ?
#
loop_
_entity_poly.entity_id
_entity_poly.type
_entity_poly.pdbx_seq_one_letter_code
_entity_poly.pdbx_strand_id
1 'polypeptide(L)'
;MALATIEEFLDSHEIEHDRSDNSFFLTLPGERKLQTHCAIVVGDHSVSINAFVIRKPDENLEEVHEWLLKKNASMYCVAFAINEMGDIYLVGRLPFHSISEQELDRVIGAVLQYSDSSFNPLLELGFSSAIRREWAWRVSRGESLANLKAFEHLIQ
;
A
#
# COMPACT_ATOMS: atom_id res chain seq x y z
N MET A 1 18.94 -16.34 -10.44
CA MET A 1 18.18 -15.71 -11.55
C MET A 1 17.20 -14.69 -11.02
N ALA A 2 16.15 -15.06 -10.29
CA ALA A 2 15.15 -14.10 -9.79
C ALA A 2 15.73 -12.89 -9.02
N LEU A 3 16.64 -13.11 -8.06
CA LEU A 3 17.30 -12.03 -7.32
C LEU A 3 18.00 -11.02 -8.23
N ALA A 4 18.80 -11.50 -9.20
CA ALA A 4 19.53 -10.64 -10.13
C ALA A 4 18.58 -9.86 -11.04
N THR A 5 17.52 -10.50 -11.54
CA THR A 5 16.51 -9.83 -12.37
C THR A 5 15.75 -8.75 -11.60
N ILE A 6 15.44 -8.99 -10.33
CA ILE A 6 14.79 -7.98 -9.47
C ILE A 6 15.75 -6.82 -9.21
N GLU A 7 16.99 -7.09 -8.85
CA GLU A 7 18.01 -6.06 -8.60
C GLU A 7 18.26 -5.19 -9.84
N GLU A 8 18.51 -5.80 -11.01
CA GLU A 8 18.68 -5.08 -12.28
C GLU A 8 17.44 -4.24 -12.64
N PHE A 9 16.23 -4.73 -12.38
CA PHE A 9 15.00 -3.97 -12.62
C PHE A 9 14.95 -2.72 -11.72
N LEU A 10 15.18 -2.89 -10.41
CA LEU A 10 15.11 -1.80 -9.44
C LEU A 10 16.16 -0.73 -9.71
N ASP A 11 17.40 -1.14 -10.03
CA ASP A 11 18.50 -0.24 -10.37
C ASP A 11 18.22 0.53 -11.67
N SER A 12 17.75 -0.16 -12.72
CA SER A 12 17.50 0.46 -14.03
C SER A 12 16.34 1.46 -14.02
N HIS A 13 15.38 1.30 -13.09
CA HIS A 13 14.24 2.19 -12.92
C HIS A 13 14.45 3.22 -11.80
N GLU A 14 15.65 3.31 -11.24
CA GLU A 14 16.02 4.23 -10.15
C GLU A 14 15.07 4.13 -8.94
N ILE A 15 14.57 2.93 -8.64
CA ILE A 15 13.66 2.70 -7.51
C ILE A 15 14.49 2.62 -6.23
N GLU A 16 14.21 3.53 -5.30
CA GLU A 16 14.84 3.55 -3.97
C GLU A 16 14.56 2.24 -3.24
N HIS A 17 15.63 1.50 -2.91
CA HIS A 17 15.51 0.23 -2.22
C HIS A 17 16.70 -0.10 -1.32
N ASP A 18 16.41 -0.87 -0.26
CA ASP A 18 17.39 -1.54 0.58
C ASP A 18 17.34 -3.05 0.32
N ARG A 19 18.51 -3.71 0.38
CA ARG A 19 18.60 -5.17 0.24
C ARG A 19 19.02 -5.83 1.55
N SER A 20 18.34 -6.91 1.91
CA SER A 20 18.72 -7.80 3.02
C SER A 20 18.52 -9.25 2.61
N ASP A 21 19.61 -10.01 2.53
CA ASP A 21 19.63 -11.40 2.08
C ASP A 21 18.88 -11.60 0.74
N ASN A 22 17.72 -12.27 0.81
CA ASN A 22 16.84 -12.58 -0.30
C ASN A 22 15.65 -11.62 -0.41
N SER A 23 15.72 -10.46 0.24
CA SER A 23 14.64 -9.48 0.32
C SER A 23 15.08 -8.11 -0.20
N PHE A 24 14.17 -7.43 -0.89
CA PHE A 24 14.30 -6.05 -1.31
C PHE A 24 13.18 -5.23 -0.66
N PHE A 25 13.52 -4.12 -0.02
CA PHE A 25 12.59 -3.19 0.61
C PHE A 25 12.57 -1.90 -0.20
N LEU A 26 11.44 -1.61 -0.84
CA LEU A 26 11.25 -0.51 -1.76
C LEU A 26 10.51 0.63 -1.07
N THR A 27 10.84 1.86 -1.44
CA THR A 27 10.04 3.05 -1.15
C THR A 27 9.46 3.59 -2.44
N LEU A 28 8.16 3.39 -2.65
CA LEU A 28 7.46 3.82 -3.88
C LEU A 28 6.77 5.18 -3.65
N PRO A 29 7.03 6.20 -4.50
CA PRO A 29 6.39 7.51 -4.36
C PRO A 29 4.93 7.46 -4.84
N GLY A 30 3.99 7.94 -4.02
CA GLY A 30 2.57 8.05 -4.35
C GLY A 30 2.05 9.50 -4.30
N GLU A 31 0.84 9.73 -4.81
CA GLU A 31 0.22 11.07 -4.86
C GLU A 31 -0.56 11.39 -3.58
N ARG A 32 -1.48 10.51 -3.21
CA ARG A 32 -2.33 10.63 -2.01
C ARG A 32 -1.61 10.05 -0.81
N LYS A 33 -1.02 8.86 -1.01
CA LYS A 33 -0.16 8.23 -0.01
C LYS A 33 1.29 8.49 -0.39
N LEU A 34 1.87 9.51 0.24
CA LEU A 34 3.19 10.07 -0.08
C LEU A 34 4.25 8.99 -0.34
N GLN A 35 4.27 7.93 0.47
CA GLN A 35 5.17 6.80 0.29
C GLN A 35 4.45 5.47 0.55
N THR A 36 4.73 4.49 -0.29
CA THR A 36 4.32 3.10 -0.10
C THR A 36 5.56 2.22 0.05
N HIS A 37 5.74 1.69 1.26
CA HIS A 37 6.78 0.70 1.52
C HIS A 37 6.32 -0.68 1.04
N CYS A 38 7.15 -1.30 0.20
CA CYS A 38 6.89 -2.59 -0.41
C CYS A 38 8.08 -3.52 -0.18
N ALA A 39 7.85 -4.77 0.18
CA ALA A 39 8.87 -5.79 0.31
C ALA A 39 8.70 -6.85 -0.78
N ILE A 40 9.76 -7.11 -1.53
CA ILE A 40 9.87 -8.25 -2.45
C ILE A 40 10.79 -9.27 -1.80
N VAL A 41 10.26 -10.45 -1.48
CA VAL A 41 11.01 -11.51 -0.79
C VAL A 41 11.07 -12.74 -1.68
N VAL A 42 12.28 -13.19 -1.99
CA VAL A 42 12.54 -14.41 -2.76
C VAL A 42 12.64 -15.58 -1.78
N GLY A 43 11.56 -16.36 -1.66
CA GLY A 43 11.53 -17.57 -0.83
C GLY A 43 12.05 -18.80 -1.57
N ASP A 44 11.74 -19.99 -1.05
CA ASP A 44 12.20 -21.26 -1.62
C ASP A 44 11.44 -21.67 -2.90
N HIS A 45 10.19 -21.22 -3.04
CA HIS A 45 9.27 -21.68 -4.10
C HIS A 45 8.57 -20.56 -4.87
N SER A 46 8.64 -19.33 -4.37
CA SER A 46 7.95 -18.18 -4.97
C SER A 46 8.60 -16.88 -4.55
N VAL A 47 8.35 -15.82 -5.31
CA VAL A 47 8.60 -14.44 -4.89
C VAL A 47 7.33 -13.89 -4.28
N SER A 48 7.40 -13.42 -3.04
CA SER A 48 6.27 -12.76 -2.38
C SER A 48 6.44 -11.24 -2.42
N ILE A 49 5.33 -10.55 -2.55
CA ILE A 49 5.24 -9.09 -2.53
C ILE A 49 4.35 -8.70 -1.37
N ASN A 50 4.81 -7.81 -0.51
CA ASN A 50 4.06 -7.33 0.64
C ASN A 50 4.21 -5.82 0.74
N ALA A 51 3.13 -5.07 0.53
CA ALA A 51 3.14 -3.62 0.67
C ALA A 51 2.21 -3.18 1.78
N PHE A 52 2.71 -2.37 2.71
CA PHE A 52 1.90 -1.80 3.77
C PHE A 52 0.96 -0.75 3.18
N VAL A 53 -0.34 -0.82 3.46
CA VAL A 53 -1.33 0.16 2.97
C VAL A 53 -1.67 1.16 4.06
N ILE A 54 -2.24 0.68 5.17
CA ILE A 54 -2.70 1.50 6.27
C ILE A 54 -2.72 0.69 7.57
N ARG A 55 -2.65 1.39 8.71
CA ARG A 55 -2.82 0.78 10.03
C ARG A 55 -4.24 0.23 10.19
N LYS A 56 -4.42 -0.61 11.20
CA LYS A 56 -5.74 -1.11 11.61
C LYS A 56 -6.77 0.03 11.66
N PRO A 57 -7.93 -0.10 11.01
CA PRO A 57 -9.04 0.85 11.13
C PRO A 57 -9.48 1.04 12.59
N ASP A 58 -9.78 2.28 12.97
CA ASP A 58 -10.28 2.63 14.30
C ASP A 58 -11.77 2.29 14.46
N GLU A 59 -12.53 2.34 13.36
CA GLU A 59 -13.97 2.11 13.31
C GLU A 59 -14.40 1.40 12.01
N ASN A 60 -15.66 0.98 11.94
CA ASN A 60 -16.29 0.34 10.76
C ASN A 60 -15.51 -0.84 10.16
N LEU A 61 -14.90 -1.68 11.01
CA LEU A 61 -14.08 -2.82 10.58
C LEU A 61 -14.78 -3.75 9.57
N GLU A 62 -16.06 -4.06 9.80
CA GLU A 62 -16.84 -4.93 8.91
C GLU A 62 -16.98 -4.34 7.50
N GLU A 63 -17.32 -3.05 7.41
CA GLU A 63 -17.48 -2.34 6.14
C GLU A 63 -16.13 -2.21 5.40
N VAL A 64 -15.06 -1.91 6.14
CA VAL A 64 -13.70 -1.89 5.58
C VAL A 64 -13.34 -3.26 5.01
N HIS A 65 -13.54 -4.34 5.77
CA HIS A 65 -13.20 -5.68 5.31
C HIS A 65 -14.04 -6.11 4.10
N GLU A 66 -15.34 -5.81 4.09
CA GLU A 66 -16.21 -6.07 2.94
C GLU A 66 -15.73 -5.30 1.70
N TRP A 67 -15.36 -4.03 1.87
CA TRP A 67 -14.81 -3.22 0.78
C TRP A 67 -13.52 -3.81 0.22
N LEU A 68 -12.58 -4.22 1.08
CA LEU A 68 -11.32 -4.87 0.68
C LEU A 68 -11.60 -6.14 -0.13
N LEU A 69 -12.50 -7.00 0.36
CA LEU A 69 -12.87 -8.25 -0.31
C LEU A 69 -13.52 -8.01 -1.68
N LYS A 70 -14.39 -7.01 -1.79
CA LYS A 70 -15.00 -6.61 -3.08
C LYS A 70 -13.95 -6.11 -4.07
N LYS A 71 -12.97 -5.33 -3.60
CA LYS A 71 -11.89 -4.82 -4.46
C LYS A 71 -10.98 -5.92 -4.98
N ASN A 72 -10.68 -6.93 -4.16
CA ASN A 72 -9.81 -8.05 -4.55
C ASN A 72 -10.26 -8.74 -5.86
N ALA A 73 -11.56 -8.78 -6.14
CA ALA A 73 -12.10 -9.41 -7.35
C ALA A 73 -11.62 -8.77 -8.68
N SER A 74 -11.21 -7.50 -8.66
CA SER A 74 -10.75 -6.78 -9.85
C SER A 74 -9.24 -6.53 -9.88
N MET A 75 -8.48 -7.10 -8.93
CA MET A 75 -7.06 -6.78 -8.75
C MET A 75 -6.16 -7.76 -9.50
N TYR A 76 -5.01 -7.24 -9.92
CA TYR A 76 -3.98 -8.02 -10.59
C TYR A 76 -2.87 -8.40 -9.61
N CYS A 77 -2.58 -9.71 -9.50
CA CYS A 77 -1.40 -10.31 -8.86
C CYS A 77 -1.23 -10.09 -7.33
N VAL A 78 -1.86 -9.04 -6.78
CA VAL A 78 -1.91 -8.73 -5.36
C VAL A 78 -3.36 -8.65 -4.88
N ALA A 79 -3.56 -8.95 -3.60
CA ALA A 79 -4.84 -8.82 -2.92
C ALA A 79 -4.65 -8.15 -1.56
N PHE A 80 -5.68 -7.47 -1.09
CA PHE A 80 -5.73 -6.99 0.29
C PHE A 80 -5.73 -8.15 1.28
N ALA A 81 -4.88 -8.04 2.29
CA ALA A 81 -4.77 -8.94 3.41
C ALA A 81 -4.63 -8.16 4.72
N ILE A 82 -4.90 -8.82 5.83
CA ILE A 82 -4.85 -8.24 7.18
C ILE A 82 -3.88 -9.07 8.00
N ASN A 83 -2.98 -8.42 8.73
CA ASN A 83 -2.06 -9.10 9.65
C ASN A 83 -2.70 -9.32 11.04
N GLU A 84 -1.95 -9.96 11.96
CA GLU A 84 -2.42 -10.22 13.32
C GLU A 84 -2.75 -8.94 14.12
N MET A 85 -2.10 -7.83 13.81
CA MET A 85 -2.34 -6.52 14.42
C MET A 85 -3.56 -5.80 13.83
N GLY A 86 -4.15 -6.33 12.75
CA GLY A 86 -5.27 -5.71 12.04
C GLY A 86 -4.85 -4.71 10.96
N ASP A 87 -3.55 -4.54 10.71
CA ASP A 87 -3.05 -3.66 9.66
C ASP A 87 -3.31 -4.25 8.28
N ILE A 88 -3.55 -3.37 7.31
CA ILE A 88 -3.94 -3.75 5.95
C ILE A 88 -2.72 -3.68 5.03
N TYR A 89 -2.52 -4.75 4.25
CA TYR A 89 -1.44 -4.92 3.29
C TYR A 89 -1.98 -5.31 1.92
N LEU A 90 -1.18 -5.05 0.89
CA LEU A 90 -1.27 -5.74 -0.39
C LEU A 90 -0.30 -6.90 -0.39
N VAL A 91 -0.78 -8.10 -0.70
CA VAL A 91 0.01 -9.33 -0.72
C VAL A 91 -0.11 -10.01 -2.06
N GLY A 92 1.02 -10.36 -2.67
CA GLY A 92 1.11 -11.13 -3.91
C GLY A 92 2.11 -12.27 -3.80
N ARG A 93 1.92 -13.31 -4.62
CA ARG A 93 2.87 -14.42 -4.76
C ARG A 93 3.03 -14.78 -6.23
N LEU A 94 4.27 -14.73 -6.71
CA LEU A 94 4.64 -15.02 -8.08
C LEU A 94 5.54 -16.26 -8.16
N PRO A 95 5.31 -17.16 -9.13
CA PRO A 95 6.24 -18.25 -9.41
C PRO A 95 7.52 -17.71 -10.06
N PHE A 96 8.67 -18.36 -9.85
CA PHE A 96 9.95 -17.84 -10.36
C PHE A 96 10.01 -17.63 -11.87
N HIS A 97 9.29 -18.45 -12.65
CA HIS A 97 9.31 -18.35 -14.11
C HIS A 97 8.57 -17.11 -14.64
N SER A 98 7.71 -16.47 -13.83
CA SER A 98 7.04 -15.23 -14.23
C SER A 98 7.88 -13.99 -13.92
N ILE A 99 8.98 -14.12 -13.18
CA ILE A 99 9.85 -12.99 -12.82
C ILE A 99 10.59 -12.52 -14.06
N SER A 100 10.11 -11.40 -14.60
CA SER A 100 10.66 -10.69 -15.74
C SER A 100 10.47 -9.19 -15.50
N GLU A 101 11.24 -8.37 -16.22
CA GLU A 101 11.14 -6.91 -16.15
C GLU A 101 9.70 -6.41 -16.31
N GLN A 102 9.00 -6.93 -17.31
CA GLN A 102 7.61 -6.58 -17.63
C GLN A 102 6.63 -6.99 -16.53
N GLU A 103 6.86 -8.13 -15.89
CA GLU A 103 6.00 -8.58 -14.80
C GLU A 103 6.26 -7.80 -13.52
N LEU A 104 7.53 -7.48 -13.23
CA LEU A 104 7.90 -6.64 -12.09
C LEU A 104 7.29 -5.25 -12.22
N ASP A 105 7.39 -4.62 -13.39
CA ASP A 105 6.75 -3.34 -13.69
C ASP A 105 5.24 -3.39 -13.43
N ARG A 106 4.55 -4.39 -13.98
CA ARG A 106 3.09 -4.55 -13.77
C ARG A 106 2.72 -4.69 -12.31
N VAL A 107 3.44 -5.52 -11.54
CA VAL A 107 3.05 -5.78 -10.16
C VAL A 107 3.41 -4.62 -9.23
N ILE A 108 4.57 -3.98 -9.43
CA ILE A 108 4.95 -2.80 -8.65
C ILE A 108 4.02 -1.62 -8.98
N GLY A 109 3.67 -1.44 -10.26
CA GLY A 109 2.68 -0.47 -10.69
C GLY A 109 1.30 -0.74 -10.08
N ALA A 110 0.86 -2.00 -10.05
CA ALA A 110 -0.38 -2.41 -9.39
C ALA A 110 -0.36 -2.10 -7.88
N VAL A 111 0.74 -2.42 -7.19
CA VAL A 111 0.93 -2.07 -5.77
C VAL A 111 0.78 -0.58 -5.54
N LEU A 112 1.47 0.24 -6.34
CA LEU A 112 1.41 1.69 -6.22
C LEU A 112 -0.01 2.20 -6.45
N GLN A 113 -0.64 1.80 -7.56
CA GLN A 113 -1.99 2.21 -7.93
C GLN A 113 -3.02 1.83 -6.86
N TYR A 114 -3.00 0.58 -6.38
CA TYR A 114 -3.98 0.11 -5.41
C TYR A 114 -3.75 0.72 -4.04
N SER A 115 -2.50 0.91 -3.61
CA SER A 115 -2.17 1.60 -2.36
C SER A 115 -2.65 3.06 -2.39
N ASP A 116 -2.41 3.79 -3.48
CA ASP A 116 -2.78 5.20 -3.59
C ASP A 116 -4.30 5.40 -3.74
N SER A 117 -4.93 4.66 -4.65
CA SER A 117 -6.36 4.80 -4.92
C SER A 117 -7.26 4.33 -3.77
N SER A 118 -6.79 3.40 -2.94
CA SER A 118 -7.51 2.92 -1.76
C SER A 118 -7.33 3.79 -0.52
N PHE A 119 -6.32 4.67 -0.49
CA PHE A 119 -5.94 5.39 0.73
C PHE A 119 -7.06 6.27 1.30
N ASN A 120 -7.59 7.21 0.51
CA ASN A 120 -8.66 8.10 0.97
C ASN A 120 -9.96 7.34 1.31
N PRO A 121 -10.46 6.41 0.46
CA PRO A 121 -11.62 5.59 0.82
C PRO A 121 -11.45 4.83 2.14
N LEU A 122 -10.27 4.26 2.40
CA LEU A 122 -10.01 3.56 3.67
C LEU A 122 -9.94 4.52 4.86
N LEU A 123 -9.41 5.73 4.67
CA LEU A 123 -9.43 6.79 5.69
C LEU A 123 -10.85 7.25 6.02
N GLU A 124 -11.69 7.45 5.01
CA GLU A 124 -13.10 7.82 5.18
C GLU A 124 -13.87 6.73 5.92
N LEU A 125 -13.72 5.47 5.48
CA LEU A 125 -14.44 4.34 6.09
C LEU A 125 -13.95 4.06 7.53
N GLY A 126 -12.64 3.99 7.73
CA GLY A 126 -12.03 3.44 8.94
C GLY A 126 -11.52 4.45 9.97
N PHE A 127 -11.47 5.74 9.63
CA PHE A 127 -10.81 6.77 10.45
C PHE A 127 -11.57 8.11 10.50
N SER A 128 -12.83 8.15 10.07
CA SER A 128 -13.67 9.36 10.03
C SER A 128 -13.64 10.18 11.33
N SER A 129 -13.82 9.53 12.49
CA SER A 129 -13.81 10.14 13.80
C SER A 129 -12.43 10.72 14.16
N ALA A 130 -11.35 10.03 13.79
CA ALA A 130 -9.98 10.51 14.00
C ALA A 130 -9.69 11.75 13.14
N ILE A 131 -10.13 11.74 11.88
CA ILE A 131 -10.01 12.88 10.96
C ILE A 131 -10.76 14.11 11.50
N ARG A 132 -11.99 13.93 12.00
CA ARG A 132 -12.76 15.02 12.62
C ARG A 132 -12.03 15.63 13.82
N ARG A 133 -11.43 14.79 14.69
CA ARG A 133 -10.64 15.26 15.85
C ARG A 133 -9.38 16.01 15.43
N GLU A 134 -8.62 15.47 14.48
CA GLU A 134 -7.41 16.10 13.95
C GLU A 134 -7.73 17.44 13.28
N TRP A 135 -8.82 17.52 12.51
CA TRP A 135 -9.29 18.76 11.90
C TRP A 135 -9.56 19.83 12.96
N ALA A 136 -10.38 19.52 13.97
CA ALA A 136 -10.71 20.44 15.05
C ALA A 136 -9.44 20.91 15.80
N TRP A 137 -8.49 20.00 16.05
CA TRP A 137 -7.21 20.32 16.67
C TRP A 137 -6.41 21.31 15.83
N ARG A 138 -6.26 21.07 14.51
CA ARG A 138 -5.52 21.96 13.61
C ARG A 138 -6.16 23.34 13.51
N VAL A 139 -7.49 23.41 13.39
CA VAL A 139 -8.22 24.69 13.37
C VAL A 139 -7.99 25.46 14.67
N SER A 140 -8.04 24.80 15.83
CA SER A 140 -7.81 25.45 17.12
C SER A 140 -6.41 26.04 17.31
N ARG A 141 -5.42 25.54 16.56
CA ARG A 141 -4.01 25.94 16.64
C ARG A 141 -3.51 26.76 15.45
N GLY A 142 -4.34 26.96 14.42
CA GLY A 142 -3.93 27.64 13.19
C GLY A 142 -2.95 26.82 12.33
N GLU A 143 -2.95 25.50 12.48
CA GLU A 143 -2.09 24.57 11.73
C GLU A 143 -2.64 24.34 10.30
N SER A 144 -1.75 23.94 9.38
CA SER A 144 -2.12 23.71 7.97
C SER A 144 -3.08 22.53 7.80
N LEU A 145 -4.17 22.73 7.04
CA LEU A 145 -5.16 21.70 6.69
C LEU A 145 -4.89 21.03 5.33
N ALA A 146 -3.75 21.29 4.68
CA ALA A 146 -3.49 20.86 3.29
C ALA A 146 -3.79 19.37 3.04
N ASN A 147 -3.33 18.48 3.93
CA ASN A 147 -3.52 17.03 3.81
C ASN A 147 -4.93 16.55 4.21
N LEU A 148 -5.69 17.39 4.92
CA LEU A 148 -7.06 17.08 5.34
C LEU A 148 -8.11 17.58 4.36
N LYS A 149 -7.74 18.46 3.41
CA LYS A 149 -8.68 19.06 2.44
C LYS A 149 -9.55 18.03 1.71
N ALA A 150 -9.01 16.85 1.40
CA ALA A 150 -9.76 15.77 0.76
C ALA A 150 -10.98 15.31 1.59
N PHE A 151 -10.95 15.51 2.92
CA PHE A 151 -11.95 15.08 3.88
C PHE A 151 -12.81 16.22 4.43
N GLU A 152 -12.81 17.41 3.80
CA GLU A 152 -13.60 18.56 4.24
C GLU A 152 -15.11 18.24 4.31
N HIS A 153 -15.59 17.38 3.42
CA HIS A 153 -16.96 16.88 3.40
C HIS A 153 -17.35 16.07 4.66
N LEU A 154 -16.37 15.52 5.37
CA LEU A 154 -16.59 14.85 6.67
C LEU A 154 -16.77 15.84 7.81
N ILE A 155 -16.64 17.15 7.63
CA ILE A 155 -16.76 18.13 8.73
C ILE A 155 -18.12 18.84 8.73
N GLN A 156 -18.85 18.74 7.60
CA GLN A 156 -20.20 19.30 7.45
C GLN A 156 -21.24 18.59 8.31
#